data_AF-A0A5C4MWH1-F1
#
_entry.id   AF-A0A5C4MWH1-F1
#
_cell.length_a   1.000
_cell.length_b   1.000
_cell.length_c   1.000
_cell.angle_alpha   90.00
_cell.angle_beta   90.00
_cell.angle_gamma   90.00
#
_symmetry.space_group_name_H-M   'P 1'
#
loop_
_entity.id
_entity.type
_entity.pdbx_description
1 polymer ?
#
loop_
_entity_poly.entity_id
_entity_poly.type
_entity_poly.pdbx_seq_one_letter_code
_entity_poly.pdbx_strand_id
1 'polypeptide(L)'
;MGEPIYTDSKFAVRTIVQTVRRRVSKHGQRVGAVLSGPVLTALLDHWPKAKMEEALARHPEEVAHAVLFMPKRPLSIVIRNLVILPNSVGL
;
A
#
# COMPACT_ATOMS: atom_id res chain seq x y z
N MET A 1 -3.74 20.68 4.11
CA MET A 1 -2.52 20.68 4.95
C MET A 1 -2.50 19.41 5.82
N GLY A 2 -2.43 18.21 5.21
CA GLY A 2 -2.44 16.92 5.95
C GLY A 2 -1.45 15.88 5.39
N GLU A 3 -0.77 16.21 4.31
CA GLU A 3 0.13 15.31 3.60
C GLU A 3 1.41 14.97 4.37
N PRO A 4 2.05 15.87 5.15
CA PRO A 4 3.18 15.50 6.00
C PRO A 4 2.80 14.48 7.08
N ILE A 5 1.68 14.70 7.79
CA ILE A 5 1.18 13.78 8.84
C ILE A 5 0.77 12.43 8.26
N TYR A 6 0.06 12.45 7.12
CA TYR A 6 -0.30 11.23 6.40
C TYR A 6 0.95 10.45 5.98
N THR A 7 1.95 11.15 5.43
CA THR A 7 3.21 10.55 4.99
C THR A 7 3.94 9.92 6.16
N ASP A 8 4.17 10.65 7.24
CA ASP A 8 4.84 10.13 8.45
C ASP A 8 4.10 8.89 9.01
N SER A 9 2.77 8.95 9.05
CA SER A 9 1.95 7.82 9.48
C SER A 9 2.12 6.59 8.59
N LYS A 10 2.21 6.76 7.26
CA LYS A 10 2.46 5.65 6.33
C LYS A 10 3.88 5.09 6.47
N PHE A 11 4.88 5.92 6.74
CA PHE A 11 6.23 5.46 7.07
C PHE A 11 6.25 4.68 8.40
N ALA A 12 5.51 5.13 9.41
CA ALA A 12 5.37 4.41 10.68
C ALA A 12 4.76 3.01 10.48
N VAL A 13 3.69 2.88 9.68
CA VAL A 13 3.10 1.58 9.31
C VAL A 13 4.12 0.67 8.63
N ARG A 14 4.95 1.20 7.72
CA ARG A 14 6.00 0.43 7.05
C ARG A 14 7.04 -0.11 8.05
N THR A 15 7.39 0.69 9.06
CA THR A 15 8.28 0.26 10.15
C THR A 15 7.64 -0.85 10.99
N ILE A 16 6.36 -0.72 11.35
CA ILE A 16 5.62 -1.75 12.09
C ILE A 16 5.61 -3.07 11.32
N VAL A 17 5.28 -3.05 10.03
CA VAL A 17 5.28 -4.23 9.16
C VAL A 17 6.64 -4.93 9.17
N GLN A 18 7.73 -4.16 9.05
CA GLN A 18 9.09 -4.70 9.05
C GLN A 18 9.48 -5.32 10.40
N THR A 19 9.13 -4.68 11.53
CA THR A 19 9.51 -5.15 12.87
C THR A 19 8.66 -6.33 13.32
N VAL A 20 7.34 -6.29 13.11
CA VAL A 20 6.41 -7.37 13.43
C VAL A 20 6.76 -8.63 12.64
N ARG A 21 7.02 -8.52 11.34
CA ARG A 21 7.42 -9.66 10.50
C ARG A 21 8.61 -10.42 11.09
N ARG A 22 9.64 -9.71 11.57
CA ARG A 22 10.82 -10.33 12.19
C ARG A 22 10.49 -11.08 13.47
N ARG A 23 9.51 -10.61 14.26
CA ARG A 23 9.11 -11.26 15.51
C ARG A 23 8.27 -12.52 15.26
N VAL A 24 7.40 -12.49 14.27
CA VAL A 24 6.43 -13.57 14.02
C VAL A 24 6.90 -14.60 13.00
N SER A 25 7.96 -14.34 12.23
CA SER A 25 8.46 -15.26 11.20
C SER A 25 8.86 -16.62 11.74
N LYS A 26 9.37 -16.69 12.99
CA LYS A 26 9.70 -17.95 13.68
C LYS A 26 8.49 -18.85 13.93
N HIS A 27 7.27 -18.32 13.79
CA HIS A 27 6.01 -19.05 13.92
C HIS A 27 5.36 -19.32 12.55
N GLY A 28 6.10 -19.18 11.45
CA GLY A 28 5.57 -19.38 10.09
C GLY A 28 4.58 -18.30 9.63
N GLN A 29 4.41 -17.22 10.40
CA GLN A 29 3.46 -16.15 10.07
C GLN A 29 4.03 -15.20 9.02
N ARG A 30 3.21 -14.87 8.02
CA ARG A 30 3.58 -13.97 6.91
C ARG A 30 2.98 -12.60 7.14
N VAL A 31 3.83 -11.56 7.08
CA VAL A 31 3.43 -10.17 7.26
C VAL A 31 3.96 -9.35 6.09
N GLY A 32 3.09 -8.58 5.46
CA GLY A 32 3.43 -7.70 4.37
C GLY A 32 2.42 -6.57 4.23
N ALA A 33 2.73 -5.60 3.37
CA ALA A 33 1.89 -4.45 3.09
C ALA A 33 1.74 -4.23 1.58
N VAL A 34 0.58 -3.68 1.20
CA VAL A 34 0.32 -3.15 -0.14
C VAL A 34 0.47 -1.63 -0.07
N LEU A 35 1.32 -1.09 -0.92
CA LEU A 35 1.65 0.33 -1.01
C LEU A 35 1.12 0.84 -2.35
N SER A 36 -0.14 1.25 -2.34
CA SER A 36 -0.77 1.84 -3.52
C SER A 36 -0.54 3.35 -3.58
N GLY A 37 -0.46 3.88 -4.80
CA GLY A 37 -0.77 5.28 -5.07
C GLY A 37 -2.25 5.62 -4.80
N PRO A 38 -2.75 6.77 -5.27
CA PRO A 38 -4.16 7.17 -5.11
C PRO A 38 -5.14 6.13 -5.68
N VAL A 39 -6.24 5.89 -4.97
CA VAL A 39 -7.27 4.90 -5.36
C VAL A 39 -8.63 5.57 -5.24
N LEU A 40 -9.46 5.38 -6.27
CA LEU A 40 -10.82 5.89 -6.37
C LEU A 40 -11.70 5.24 -5.29
N THR A 41 -11.76 5.91 -4.14
CA THR A 41 -12.49 5.50 -2.94
C THR A 41 -13.11 6.73 -2.30
N ALA A 42 -14.07 6.56 -1.39
CA ALA A 42 -14.65 7.66 -0.63
C ALA A 42 -13.63 8.48 0.20
N LEU A 43 -12.40 7.98 0.38
CA LEU A 43 -11.33 8.74 1.01
C LEU A 43 -10.85 9.92 0.16
N LEU A 44 -11.05 9.88 -1.17
CA LEU A 44 -10.70 10.97 -2.07
C LEU A 44 -11.66 12.16 -1.96
N ASP A 45 -12.88 11.96 -1.46
CA ASP A 45 -13.87 13.06 -1.32
C ASP A 45 -13.37 14.19 -0.40
N HIS A 46 -12.40 13.89 0.45
CA HIS A 46 -11.77 14.85 1.38
C HIS A 46 -10.54 15.54 0.79
N TRP A 47 -10.15 15.23 -0.46
CA TRP A 47 -9.00 15.84 -1.12
C TRP A 47 -9.36 17.19 -1.76
N PRO A 48 -8.44 18.17 -1.74
CA PRO A 48 -8.62 19.38 -2.54
C PRO A 48 -8.79 19.03 -4.02
N LYS A 49 -9.77 19.63 -4.71
CA LYS A 49 -10.08 19.34 -6.13
C LYS A 49 -8.85 19.41 -7.05
N ALA A 50 -7.97 20.39 -6.86
CA ALA A 50 -6.73 20.52 -7.63
C ALA A 50 -5.84 19.26 -7.57
N LYS A 51 -5.77 18.60 -6.39
CA LYS A 51 -5.00 17.36 -6.23
C LYS A 51 -5.71 16.13 -6.79
N MET A 52 -7.04 16.18 -6.92
CA MET A 52 -7.78 15.09 -7.56
C MET A 52 -7.59 15.10 -9.07
N GLU A 53 -7.52 16.27 -9.69
CA GLU A 53 -7.29 16.41 -11.14
C GLU A 53 -5.88 15.96 -11.54
N GLU A 54 -4.89 16.13 -10.66
CA GLU A 54 -3.52 15.65 -10.86
C GLU A 54 -3.32 14.16 -10.53
N ALA A 55 -4.19 13.58 -9.69
CA ALA A 55 -4.06 12.21 -9.26
C ALA A 55 -4.57 11.23 -10.33
N LEU A 56 -3.67 10.43 -10.90
CA LEU A 56 -4.03 9.23 -11.65
C LEU A 56 -4.56 8.16 -10.67
N ALA A 57 -5.81 8.32 -10.25
CA ALA A 57 -6.49 7.45 -9.31
C ALA A 57 -6.82 6.09 -9.95
N ARG A 58 -6.70 5.04 -9.13
CA ARG A 58 -6.91 3.66 -9.56
C ARG A 58 -8.28 3.12 -9.21
N HIS A 59 -8.68 2.08 -9.93
CA HIS A 59 -9.78 1.23 -9.54
C HIS A 59 -9.41 0.37 -8.31
N PRO A 60 -10.26 0.30 -7.26
CA PRO A 60 -10.03 -0.53 -6.07
C PRO A 60 -9.71 -2.00 -6.39
N GLU A 61 -10.25 -2.51 -7.49
CA GLU A 61 -10.05 -3.87 -7.99
C GLU A 61 -8.55 -4.18 -8.24
N GLU A 62 -7.76 -3.20 -8.68
CA GLU A 62 -6.31 -3.37 -8.88
C GLU A 62 -5.60 -3.68 -7.55
N VAL A 63 -6.01 -3.00 -6.47
CA VAL A 63 -5.48 -3.23 -5.13
C VAL A 63 -5.97 -4.57 -4.58
N ALA A 64 -7.23 -4.93 -4.83
CA ALA A 64 -7.79 -6.21 -4.43
C ALA A 64 -7.03 -7.39 -5.07
N HIS A 65 -6.70 -7.30 -6.35
CA HIS A 65 -5.89 -8.31 -7.04
C HIS A 65 -4.51 -8.49 -6.41
N ALA A 66 -3.85 -7.39 -6.03
CA ALA A 66 -2.59 -7.41 -5.31
C ALA A 66 -2.71 -8.12 -3.95
N VAL A 67 -3.74 -7.81 -3.18
CA VAL A 67 -4.01 -8.47 -1.89
C VAL A 67 -4.26 -9.97 -2.09
N LEU A 68 -5.03 -10.37 -3.09
CA LEU A 68 -5.30 -11.79 -3.40
C LEU A 68 -4.08 -12.53 -3.95
N PHE A 69 -3.16 -11.83 -4.63
CA PHE A 69 -1.92 -12.41 -5.15
C PHE A 69 -0.95 -12.82 -4.02
N MET A 70 -0.85 -12.00 -2.97
CA MET A 70 0.11 -12.20 -1.87
C MET A 70 -0.02 -13.55 -1.16
N PRO A 71 -1.20 -13.98 -0.67
CA PRO A 71 -1.33 -15.24 0.06
C PRO A 71 -1.22 -16.48 -0.85
N LYS A 72 -1.48 -16.33 -2.16
CA LYS A 72 -1.37 -17.41 -3.17
C LYS A 72 0.07 -17.86 -3.43
N ARG A 73 1.07 -17.14 -2.93
CA ARG A 73 2.46 -17.62 -2.99
C ARG A 73 2.64 -18.83 -2.04
N PRO A 74 3.52 -19.79 -2.39
CA PRO A 74 3.91 -20.88 -1.49
C PRO A 74 4.21 -20.38 -0.07
N LEU A 75 3.94 -21.22 0.94
CA LEU A 75 4.11 -20.84 2.35
C LEU A 75 5.55 -20.45 2.71
N SER A 76 6.54 -20.93 1.97
CA SER A 76 7.95 -20.55 2.09
C SER A 76 8.26 -19.13 1.61
N ILE A 77 7.32 -18.48 0.93
CA ILE A 77 7.49 -17.16 0.32
C ILE A 77 6.62 -16.13 1.05
N VAL A 78 7.26 -15.01 1.42
CA VAL A 78 6.60 -13.81 1.96
C VAL A 78 6.80 -12.64 1.02
N ILE A 79 5.69 -12.05 0.54
CA ILE A 79 5.72 -10.75 -0.11
C ILE A 79 5.67 -9.70 1.00
N ARG A 80 6.80 -9.06 1.28
CA ARG A 80 6.88 -8.03 2.33
C ARG A 80 6.22 -6.72 1.92
N ASN A 81 6.53 -6.22 0.72
CA ASN A 81 5.98 -4.98 0.19
C ASN A 81 5.59 -5.22 -1.26
N LEU A 82 4.39 -4.80 -1.63
CA LEU A 82 3.91 -4.77 -3.01
C LEU A 82 3.53 -3.32 -3.34
N VAL A 83 4.33 -2.67 -4.19
CA VAL A 83 4.13 -1.27 -4.59
C VAL A 83 3.38 -1.25 -5.92
N ILE A 84 2.36 -0.42 -6.01
CA ILE A 84 1.53 -0.28 -7.21
C ILE A 84 1.48 1.21 -7.56
N LEU A 85 2.04 1.60 -8.72
CA LEU A 85 2.16 3.00 -9.23
C LEU A 85 1.80 3.05 -10.72
N PRO A 86 1.21 4.14 -11.24
CA PRO A 86 0.88 4.24 -12.66
C PRO A 86 2.13 4.01 -13.52
N ASN A 87 1.98 3.43 -14.70
CA ASN A 87 3.12 3.20 -15.59
C ASN A 87 3.69 4.51 -16.16
N SER A 88 2.89 5.58 -16.19
CA SER A 88 3.20 6.85 -16.85
C SER A 88 3.49 8.02 -15.89
N VAL A 89 3.73 7.78 -14.59
CA VAL A 89 4.23 8.85 -13.73
C VAL A 89 5.72 9.07 -13.99
N GLY A 90 6.06 10.29 -14.44
CA GLY A 90 7.45 10.74 -14.51
C GLY A 90 8.11 10.71 -13.14
N LEU A 91 9.36 10.23 -13.11
CA LEU A 91 10.30 10.52 -12.01
C LEU A 91 10.69 12.00 -12.06
#